data_AF-A0AAV7G1B5-F1
#
_entry.id   AF-A0AAV7G1B5-F1
#
_cell.length_a   1.000
_cell.length_b   1.000
_cell.length_c   1.000
_cell.angle_alpha   90.00
_cell.angle_beta   90.00
_cell.angle_gamma   90.00
#
_symmetry.space_group_name_H-M   'P 1'
#
loop_
_entity.id
_entity.type
_entity.pdbx_description
1 polymer ?
#
loop_
_entity_poly.entity_id
_entity_poly.type
_entity_poly.pdbx_seq_one_letter_code
_entity_poly.pdbx_strand_id
1 'polypeptide(L)' 'MDLDSGNLASAFIEMYSKCGLIGIALAIFQSISCRRRVGDWNSMMSGLAFHGLGRETLNLFHEMQRMKSIRMW' A
#
# COMPACT_ATOMS: atom_id res chain seq x y z
N MET A 1 -7.91 0.26 -24.73
CA MET A 1 -6.49 0.18 -24.32
C MET A 1 -6.50 -0.15 -22.84
N ASP A 2 -6.52 -1.44 -22.56
CA ASP A 2 -6.53 -1.97 -21.20
C ASP A 2 -5.12 -1.86 -20.63
N LEU A 3 -4.75 -0.64 -20.19
CA LEU A 3 -3.65 -0.52 -19.25
C LEU A 3 -4.13 -1.20 -17.97
N ASP A 4 -3.36 -2.18 -17.54
CA ASP A 4 -3.42 -2.81 -16.24
C ASP A 4 -3.61 -1.77 -15.12
N SER A 5 -4.87 -1.47 -14.83
CA SER A 5 -5.32 -0.49 -13.83
C SER A 5 -4.99 -0.93 -12.40
N GLY A 6 -4.24 -2.03 -12.24
CA GLY A 6 -3.70 -2.52 -10.98
C GLY A 6 -2.32 -2.04 -10.61
N ASN A 7 -1.63 -1.33 -11.49
CA ASN A 7 -0.23 -0.98 -11.29
C ASN A 7 0.06 0.51 -11.11
N LEU A 8 -0.92 1.40 -11.31
CA LEU A 8 -0.63 2.84 -11.25
C LEU A 8 -0.44 3.34 -9.82
N ALA A 9 -1.31 2.93 -8.90
CA ALA A 9 -1.26 3.38 -7.52
C ALA A 9 -0.05 2.79 -6.78
N SER A 10 0.22 1.49 -6.96
CA SER A 10 1.41 0.82 -6.45
C SER A 10 2.70 1.45 -6.98
N ALA A 11 2.77 1.81 -8.28
CA ALA A 11 3.92 2.49 -8.87
C ALA A 11 4.15 3.89 -8.26
N PHE A 12 3.08 4.67 -8.06
CA PHE A 12 3.22 5.98 -7.40
C PHE A 12 3.63 5.82 -5.93
N ILE A 13 3.05 4.89 -5.19
CA ILE A 13 3.44 4.58 -3.80
C ILE A 13 4.93 4.24 -3.74
N GLU A 14 5.41 3.38 -4.63
CA GLU A 14 6.81 2.99 -4.69
C GLU A 14 7.72 4.19 -5.04
N MET A 15 7.36 4.98 -6.05
CA MET A 15 8.11 6.15 -6.48
C MET A 15 8.25 7.18 -5.35
N TYR A 16 7.15 7.59 -4.74
CA TYR A 16 7.18 8.56 -3.63
C TYR A 16 7.89 8.00 -2.40
N SER A 17 7.76 6.70 -2.12
CA SER A 17 8.51 6.05 -1.04
C SER A 17 10.02 6.09 -1.30
N LYS A 18 10.48 5.75 -2.51
CA LYS A 18 11.92 5.80 -2.87
C LYS A 18 12.50 7.22 -2.78
N CYS A 19 11.70 8.24 -3.02
CA CYS A 19 12.09 9.65 -2.85
C CYS A 19 12.08 10.14 -1.39
N GLY A 20 11.72 9.30 -0.41
CA GLY A 20 11.59 9.71 0.98
C GLY A 20 10.30 10.49 1.29
N LEU A 21 9.40 10.63 0.32
CA LEU A 21 8.13 11.34 0.45
C LEU A 21 7.04 10.41 0.97
N ILE A 22 7.31 9.75 2.09
CA ILE A 22 6.46 8.67 2.61
C ILE A 22 5.04 9.13 2.97
N GLY A 23 4.88 10.39 3.38
CA GLY A 23 3.56 10.97 3.65
C GLY A 23 2.69 11.07 2.39
N ILE A 24 3.29 11.36 1.23
CA ILE A 24 2.58 11.41 -0.06
C ILE A 24 2.20 9.99 -0.48
N ALA A 25 3.12 9.03 -0.35
CA ALA A 25 2.84 7.62 -0.63
C ALA A 25 1.65 7.12 0.23
N LEU A 26 1.61 7.48 1.51
CA LEU A 26 0.51 7.12 2.41
C LEU A 26 -0.81 7.80 2.03
N ALA A 27 -0.78 9.07 1.63
CA ALA A 27 -1.97 9.77 1.15
C ALA A 27 -2.56 9.11 -0.11
N ILE A 28 -1.70 8.71 -1.05
CA ILE A 28 -2.12 7.95 -2.24
C ILE A 28 -2.73 6.62 -1.83
N PHE A 29 -2.03 5.84 -0.99
CA PHE A 29 -2.54 4.59 -0.47
C PHE A 29 -3.91 4.73 0.23
N GLN A 30 -4.10 5.79 1.01
CA GLN A 30 -5.35 6.11 1.68
C GLN A 30 -6.48 6.50 0.72
N SER A 31 -6.15 7.19 -0.38
CA SER A 31 -7.11 7.58 -1.42
C SER A 31 -7.64 6.39 -2.24
N ILE A 32 -6.88 5.29 -2.30
CA ILE A 32 -7.36 4.03 -2.88
C ILE A 32 -8.46 3.50 -1.95
N SER A 33 -9.71 3.64 -2.37
CA SER A 33 -10.92 3.21 -1.63
C SER A 33 -10.99 1.68 -1.44
N CYS A 34 -12.15 1.10 -1.08
CA CYS A 34 -12.38 -0.35 -0.81
C CYS A 34 -11.89 -1.38 -1.87
N ARG A 35 -11.22 -0.96 -2.95
CA ARG A 35 -10.64 -1.80 -4.00
C ARG A 35 -9.11 -1.96 -3.91
N ARG A 36 -8.48 -1.68 -2.76
CA ARG A 36 -7.04 -1.95 -2.57
C ARG A 36 -6.71 -3.40 -2.90
N ARG A 37 -5.77 -3.59 -3.82
CA ARG A 37 -5.22 -4.89 -4.20
C ARG A 37 -4.07 -5.24 -3.28
N VAL A 38 -3.69 -6.51 -3.27
CA VAL A 38 -2.53 -7.00 -2.48
C VAL A 38 -1.25 -6.24 -2.84
N GLY A 39 -1.08 -5.87 -4.10
CA GLY A 39 0.05 -5.06 -4.57
C GLY A 39 0.15 -3.70 -3.86
N ASP A 40 -0.97 -3.01 -3.67
CA ASP A 40 -0.98 -1.69 -3.01
C ASP A 40 -0.50 -1.78 -1.56
N TRP A 41 -0.95 -2.82 -0.83
CA TRP A 41 -0.51 -3.10 0.54
C TRP A 41 0.97 -3.41 0.60
N ASN A 42 1.45 -4.28 -0.28
CA ASN A 42 2.86 -4.68 -0.32
C ASN A 42 3.77 -3.48 -0.63
N SER A 43 3.38 -2.64 -1.60
CA SER A 43 4.13 -1.42 -1.94
C SER A 43 4.20 -0.45 -0.75
N MET A 44 3.08 -0.19 -0.08
CA MET A 44 3.06 0.72 1.06
C MET A 44 3.84 0.16 2.26
N MET A 45 3.64 -1.11 2.60
CA MET A 45 4.37 -1.78 3.69
C MET A 45 5.88 -1.83 3.43
N SER A 46 6.30 -2.09 2.19
CA SER A 46 7.72 -2.08 1.83
C SER A 46 8.32 -0.68 1.96
N GLY A 47 7.58 0.36 1.53
CA GLY A 47 7.99 1.75 1.71
C GLY A 47 8.19 2.13 3.17
N LEU A 48 7.22 1.80 4.04
CA LEU A 48 7.34 2.05 5.48
C LEU A 48 8.52 1.30 6.11
N ALA A 49 8.68 0.01 5.78
CA ALA A 49 9.78 -0.80 6.30
C ALA A 49 11.16 -0.26 5.87
N PHE A 50 11.28 0.18 4.61
CA PHE A 50 12.52 0.79 4.09
C PHE A 50 12.92 2.05 4.86
N HIS A 51 11.94 2.84 5.33
CA HIS A 51 12.16 4.04 6.14
C HIS A 51 12.21 3.78 7.65
N GLY A 52 12.27 2.53 8.09
CA GLY A 52 12.35 2.17 9.51
C GLY A 52 11.04 2.32 10.29
N LEU A 53 9.91 2.53 9.61
CA LEU A 53 8.58 2.71 10.19
C LEU A 53 7.89 1.35 10.44
N GLY A 54 8.54 0.51 11.26
CA GLY A 54 8.14 -0.87 11.48
C GLY A 54 6.78 -1.02 12.18
N ARG A 55 6.44 -0.10 13.09
CA ARG A 55 5.15 -0.13 13.81
C ARG A 55 3.98 0.14 12.85
N GLU A 56 4.14 1.13 11.98
CA GLU A 56 3.18 1.50 10.94
C GLU A 56 3.01 0.37 9.92
N THR A 57 4.12 -0.28 9.57
CA THR A 57 4.12 -1.47 8.70
C THR A 57 3.25 -2.59 9.29
N LEU A 58 3.45 -2.93 10.58
CA LEU A 58 2.65 -3.94 11.27
C LEU A 58 1.17 -3.54 11.41
N ASN A 59 0.90 -2.25 11.67
CA ASN A 59 -0.47 -1.75 11.73
C ASN A 59 -1.21 -1.93 10.39
N LEU A 60 -0.55 -1.61 9.27
CA LEU A 60 -1.12 -1.85 7.93
C LEU A 60 -1.32 -3.34 7.65
N PHE A 61 -0.37 -4.20 8.04
CA PHE A 61 -0.53 -5.64 7.89
C PHE A 61 -1.77 -6.17 8.63
N HIS A 62 -1.97 -5.76 9.88
CA HIS A 62 -3.16 -6.14 10.66
C HIS A 62 -4.46 -5.56 10.08
N GLU A 63 -4.42 -4.35 9.49
CA GLU A 63 -5.56 -3.78 8.77
C GLU A 63 -5.92 -4.60 7.51
N MET A 64 -4.91 -4.98 6.72
CA MET A 64 -5.07 -5.85 5.56
C MET A 64 -5.69 -7.20 5.94
N GLN A 65 -5.21 -7.82 7.02
CA GLN A 65 -5.76 -9.10 7.51
C GLN A 65 -7.22 -8.98 7.94
N ARG A 66 -7.59 -7.90 8.65
CA ARG A 66 -8.98 -7.64 9.04
C ARG A 66 -9.90 -7.47 7.84
N MET A 67 -9.45 -6.77 6.79
CA MET A 67 -10.21 -6.63 5.54
C MET A 67 -10.35 -7.94 4.76
N LYS A 68 -9.30 -8.78 4.74
CA LYS A 68 -9.32 -10.08 4.06
C LYS A 68 -10.05 -11.17 4.83
N SER A 69 -10.25 -11.02 6.14
CA SER A 69 -10.95 -11.98 7.01
C SER A 69 -12.41 -12.26 6.59
N ILE A 70 -12.98 -11.52 5.62
CA ILE A 70 -14.32 -11.78 5.05
C ILE A 70 -14.26 -12.62 3.77
N ARG A 71 -13.07 -12.98 3.26
CA ARG A 71 -12.89 -13.99 2.21
C ARG A 71 -11.88 -15.04 2.67
N MET A 72 -12.36 -15.95 3.51
CA MET A 72 -11.74 -17.26 3.69
C MET A 72 -11.81 -18.02 2.37
N TRP A 73 -10.66 -18.51 1.91
CA TRP A 73 -10.41 -19.50 0.82
C TRP A 73 -11.32 -19.46 -0.41
#